data_AF-A0A238YL03-F1
#
_entry.id   AF-A0A238YL03-F1
#
_cell.length_a   1.000
_cell.length_b   1.000
_cell.length_c   1.000
_cell.angle_alpha   90.00
_cell.angle_beta   90.00
_cell.angle_gamma   90.00
#
_symmetry.space_group_name_H-M   'P 1'
#
loop_
_entity.id
_entity.type
_entity.pdbx_description
1 polymer ?
#
loop_
_entity_poly.entity_id
_entity_poly.type
_entity_poly.pdbx_seq_one_letter_code
_entity_poly.pdbx_strand_id
1 'polypeptide(L)'
;MAVDNSVDPAGWLAEQIGACEPDVLRSMVKTMAEALMSAEADAVCGADYGTRSEERVNRRNGYRVRDWDTRAGTVELAIPKLRSGSYFPEWLL
;
A
#
# COMPACT_ATOMS: atom_id res chain seq x y z
N MET A 1 -22.45 11.90 38.63
CA MET A 1 -22.08 10.73 37.82
C MET A 1 -21.53 11.26 36.51
N ALA A 2 -20.20 11.33 36.35
CA ALA A 2 -19.60 11.70 35.08
C ALA A 2 -19.68 10.48 34.15
N VAL A 3 -20.33 10.62 33.00
CA VAL A 3 -20.36 9.58 31.97
C VAL A 3 -18.99 9.61 31.29
N ASP A 4 -18.22 8.55 31.52
CA ASP A 4 -16.92 8.36 30.89
C ASP A 4 -17.17 8.00 29.41
N ASN A 5 -17.12 9.01 28.54
CA ASN A 5 -17.21 8.87 27.08
C ASN A 5 -15.85 8.53 26.46
N SER A 6 -15.07 7.64 27.09
CA SER A 6 -13.90 7.08 26.44
C SER A 6 -14.36 6.01 25.44
N VAL A 7 -14.67 6.46 24.22
CA VAL A 7 -14.79 5.55 23.08
C VAL A 7 -13.42 4.89 22.93
N ASP A 8 -13.35 3.57 23.14
CA ASP A 8 -12.18 2.78 22.77
C ASP A 8 -11.99 2.91 21.25
N PRO A 9 -10.99 3.67 20.77
CA PRO A 9 -10.85 3.93 19.34
C PRO A 9 -10.55 2.66 18.56
N ALA A 10 -9.85 1.69 19.19
CA ALA A 10 -9.51 0.42 18.57
C ALA A 10 -10.74 -0.48 18.48
N GLY A 11 -11.54 -0.56 19.56
CA GLY A 11 -12.82 -1.26 19.58
C GLY A 11 -13.81 -0.67 18.58
N TRP A 12 -13.97 0.65 18.54
CA TRP A 12 -14.83 1.34 17.58
C TRP A 12 -14.36 1.09 16.13
N LEU A 13 -13.06 1.18 15.86
CA LEU A 13 -12.52 0.90 14.53
C LEU A 13 -12.73 -0.57 14.13
N ALA A 14 -12.54 -1.51 15.06
CA ALA A 14 -12.78 -2.93 14.82
C ALA A 14 -14.26 -3.21 14.51
N GLU A 15 -15.18 -2.52 15.20
CA GLU A 15 -16.62 -2.62 14.99
C GLU A 15 -17.03 -2.00 13.64
N GLN A 16 -16.45 -0.85 13.27
CA GLN A 16 -16.63 -0.27 11.94
C GLN A 16 -16.07 -1.17 10.84
N ILE A 17 -14.88 -1.75 11.05
CA ILE A 17 -14.28 -2.72 10.12
C ILE A 17 -15.14 -3.96 9.96
N GLY A 18 -15.72 -4.47 11.06
CA GLY A 18 -16.64 -5.60 11.04
C GLY A 18 -18.01 -5.28 10.44
N ALA A 19 -18.46 -4.03 10.54
CA ALA A 19 -19.72 -3.54 9.96
C ALA A 19 -19.57 -3.10 8.49
N CYS A 20 -18.37 -2.75 8.04
CA CYS A 20 -18.07 -2.44 6.65
C CYS A 20 -18.10 -3.70 5.77
N GLU A 21 -18.47 -3.53 4.50
CA GLU A 21 -18.36 -4.61 3.53
C GLU A 21 -16.90 -5.11 3.45
N PRO A 22 -16.68 -6.41 3.19
CA PRO A 22 -15.35 -7.03 3.04
C PRO A 22 -14.39 -6.27 2.11
N ASP A 23 -14.93 -5.44 1.22
CA ASP A 23 -14.19 -4.64 0.26
C ASP A 23 -13.42 -3.46 0.89
N VAL A 24 -13.86 -2.93 2.03
CA VAL A 24 -13.16 -1.82 2.70
C VAL A 24 -11.80 -2.25 3.21
N LEU A 25 -11.73 -3.38 3.93
CA LEU A 25 -10.46 -3.95 4.39
C LEU A 25 -9.54 -4.28 3.22
N ARG A 26 -10.08 -4.88 2.16
CA ARG A 26 -9.32 -5.21 0.95
C ARG A 26 -8.73 -3.95 0.30
N SER A 27 -9.52 -2.89 0.21
CA SER A 27 -9.10 -1.59 -0.33
C SER A 27 -8.03 -0.90 0.54
N MET A 28 -8.16 -0.97 1.87
CA MET A 28 -7.14 -0.44 2.80
C MET A 28 -5.81 -1.19 2.65
N VAL A 29 -5.85 -2.53 2.60
CA VAL A 29 -4.67 -3.37 2.39
C VAL A 29 -4.02 -3.05 1.05
N LYS A 30 -4.80 -2.94 -0.03
CA LYS A 30 -4.32 -2.53 -1.35
C LYS A 30 -3.60 -1.20 -1.30
N THR A 31 -4.24 -0.19 -0.73
CA THR A 31 -3.71 1.18 -0.65
C THR A 31 -2.39 1.21 0.13
N MET A 32 -2.34 0.54 1.27
CA MET A 32 -1.12 0.51 2.10
C MET A 32 0.02 -0.24 1.42
N ALA A 33 -0.27 -1.37 0.77
CA ALA A 33 0.71 -2.15 0.02
C ALA A 33 1.27 -1.36 -1.18
N GLU A 34 0.41 -0.69 -1.95
CA GLU A 34 0.84 0.12 -3.09
C GLU A 34 1.63 1.37 -2.67
N ALA A 35 1.28 1.98 -1.53
CA ALA A 35 2.06 3.06 -0.95
C ALA A 35 3.46 2.60 -0.51
N LEU A 36 3.56 1.43 0.13
CA LEU A 36 4.85 0.85 0.51
C LEU A 36 5.70 0.55 -0.72
N MET A 37 5.13 -0.09 -1.75
CA MET A 37 5.84 -0.36 -3.01
C MET A 37 6.28 0.93 -3.70
N SER A 38 5.48 1.99 -3.62
CA SER A 38 5.86 3.30 -4.12
C SER A 38 7.08 3.83 -3.35
N ALA A 39 7.06 3.86 -2.02
CA ALA A 39 8.20 4.35 -1.25
C ALA A 39 9.50 3.58 -1.56
N GLU A 40 9.43 2.24 -1.66
CA GLU A 40 10.56 1.42 -2.05
C GLU A 40 11.05 1.75 -3.48
N ALA A 41 10.14 1.93 -4.44
CA ALA A 41 10.50 2.27 -5.81
C ALA A 41 11.11 3.68 -5.93
N ASP A 42 10.71 4.65 -5.09
CA ASP A 42 11.34 5.97 -5.02
C ASP A 42 12.76 5.88 -4.48
N ALA A 43 12.98 5.10 -3.41
CA ALA A 43 14.30 4.84 -2.87
C ALA A 43 15.23 4.20 -3.91
N VAL A 44 14.74 3.22 -4.68
CA VAL A 44 15.51 2.62 -5.78
C VAL A 44 15.78 3.60 -6.93
N CYS A 45 14.86 4.53 -7.20
CA CYS A 45 15.06 5.56 -8.23
C CYS A 45 15.98 6.71 -7.78
N GLY A 46 16.23 6.86 -6.48
CA GLY A 46 16.93 8.01 -5.90
C GLY A 46 16.15 9.32 -5.96
N ALA A 47 14.82 9.23 -6.19
CA ALA A 47 13.96 10.39 -6.31
C ALA A 47 12.48 9.99 -6.28
N ASP A 48 11.66 10.83 -5.65
CA ASP A 48 10.21 10.70 -5.62
C ASP A 48 9.60 10.68 -7.03
N TYR A 49 8.44 10.04 -7.16
CA TYR A 49 7.72 9.98 -8.42
C TYR A 49 7.40 11.38 -8.97
N GLY A 50 7.73 11.63 -10.24
CA GLY A 50 7.46 12.92 -10.91
C GLY A 50 8.41 14.07 -10.54
N THR A 51 9.24 13.93 -9.51
CA THR A 51 10.11 15.02 -9.02
C THR A 51 11.43 15.09 -9.78
N ARG A 52 11.85 16.30 -10.16
CA ARG A 52 13.20 16.52 -10.71
C ARG A 52 14.21 16.45 -9.55
N SER A 53 15.22 15.59 -9.70
CA SER A 53 16.32 15.45 -8.75
C SER A 53 17.59 15.09 -9.52
N GLU A 54 18.73 15.62 -9.07
CA GLU A 54 20.05 15.28 -9.60
C GLU A 54 20.51 13.88 -9.16
N GLU A 55 19.96 13.36 -8.05
CA GLU A 55 20.25 12.03 -7.51
C GLU A 55 19.50 10.91 -8.26
N ARG A 56 18.61 11.26 -9.19
CA ARG A 56 17.78 10.29 -9.91
C ARG A 56 18.62 9.39 -10.82
N VAL A 57 18.69 8.11 -10.47
CA VAL A 57 19.41 7.08 -11.25
C VAL A 57 18.49 6.19 -12.09
N ASN A 58 17.18 6.18 -11.81
CA ASN A 58 16.21 5.35 -12.52
C ASN A 58 14.85 6.06 -12.66
N ARG A 59 13.91 5.44 -13.38
CA ARG A 59 12.54 5.93 -13.54
C ARG A 59 11.56 4.78 -13.50
N ARG A 60 10.36 5.05 -12.99
CA ARG A 60 9.23 4.13 -13.12
C ARG A 60 8.69 4.15 -14.55
N ASN A 61 8.25 3.00 -15.05
CA ASN A 61 7.77 2.82 -16.41
C ASN A 61 6.45 2.02 -16.43
N GLY A 62 5.47 2.54 -15.69
CA GLY A 62 4.16 1.93 -15.50
C GLY A 62 4.17 0.82 -14.45
N TYR A 63 3.15 -0.04 -14.51
CA TYR A 63 2.87 -1.06 -13.50
C TYR A 63 2.68 -2.44 -14.14
N ARG A 64 2.77 -3.48 -13.31
CA ARG A 64 2.34 -4.85 -13.62
C ARG A 64 1.31 -5.29 -12.59
N VAL A 65 0.26 -5.94 -13.06
CA VAL A 65 -0.78 -6.49 -12.18
C VAL A 65 -0.31 -7.80 -11.59
N ARG A 66 -0.58 -8.01 -10.29
CA ARG A 66 -0.41 -9.30 -9.64
C ARG A 66 -1.44 -9.46 -8.52
N ASP A 67 -2.10 -10.61 -8.50
CA ASP A 67 -2.97 -11.00 -7.39
C ASP A 67 -2.14 -11.40 -6.17
N TRP A 68 -2.60 -10.93 -5.01
CA TRP A 68 -2.04 -11.22 -3.70
C TRP A 68 -3.15 -11.75 -2.79
N ASP A 69 -3.05 -13.02 -2.42
CA ASP A 69 -4.00 -13.63 -1.51
C ASP A 69 -3.72 -13.23 -0.07
N THR A 70 -4.70 -12.56 0.54
CA THR A 70 -4.64 -12.10 1.93
C THR A 70 -5.82 -12.63 2.72
N ARG A 71 -5.82 -12.41 4.05
CA ARG A 71 -6.98 -12.75 4.90
C ARG A 71 -8.22 -11.89 4.59
N ALA A 72 -8.04 -10.73 3.95
CA ALA A 72 -9.14 -9.89 3.46
C ALA A 72 -9.62 -10.31 2.05
N GLY A 73 -9.11 -11.42 1.54
CA GLY A 73 -9.33 -11.93 0.18
C GLY A 73 -8.22 -11.55 -0.79
N THR A 74 -8.43 -11.88 -2.06
CA THR A 74 -7.47 -11.59 -3.15
C THR A 74 -7.44 -10.10 -3.46
N VAL A 75 -6.26 -9.49 -3.33
CA VAL A 75 -5.99 -8.09 -3.64
C VAL A 75 -5.22 -8.03 -4.96
N GLU A 76 -5.78 -7.34 -5.95
CA GLU A 76 -5.06 -7.03 -7.19
C GLU A 76 -4.09 -5.86 -6.93
N LEU A 77 -2.78 -6.12 -6.96
CA LEU A 77 -1.72 -5.13 -6.75
C LEU A 77 -1.17 -4.57 -8.07
N ALA A 78 -0.97 -3.26 -8.14
CA ALA A 78 -0.22 -2.59 -9.20
C ALA A 78 1.25 -2.44 -8.80
N ILE A 79 2.09 -3.41 -9.17
CA ILE A 79 3.51 -3.40 -8.80
C ILE A 79 4.30 -2.49 -9.75
N PRO A 80 5.07 -1.50 -9.25
CA PRO A 80 5.88 -0.61 -10.06
C PRO A 80 6.87 -1.34 -10.97
N LYS A 81 7.00 -0.89 -12.22
CA LYS A 81 8.08 -1.31 -13.13
C LYS A 81 9.15 -0.24 -13.18
N LEU A 82 10.40 -0.64 -13.21
CA LEU A 82 11.53 0.26 -13.42
C LEU A 82 11.95 0.27 -14.89
N ARG A 83 12.57 1.36 -15.33
CA ARG A 83 13.09 1.50 -16.70
C ARG A 83 14.30 0.59 -16.93
N SER A 84 15.14 0.45 -15.91
CA SER A 84 16.30 -0.43 -15.87
C SER A 84 16.22 -1.35 -14.65
N GLY A 85 16.52 -2.64 -14.82
CA GLY A 85 16.40 -3.64 -13.76
C GLY A 85 14.96 -4.06 -13.48
N SER A 86 14.76 -4.82 -12.40
CA SER A 86 13.44 -5.27 -11.95
C SER A 86 13.22 -4.88 -10.50
N TYR A 87 11.99 -4.47 -10.17
CA TYR A 87 11.54 -4.26 -8.80
C TYR A 87 10.51 -5.33 -8.43
N PHE A 88 10.79 -6.04 -7.35
CA PHE A 88 9.90 -6.99 -6.71
C PHE A 88 9.98 -6.77 -5.21
N PRO A 89 8.85 -6.47 -4.54
CA PRO A 89 8.83 -6.38 -3.08
C PRO A 89 9.14 -7.74 -2.46
N GLU A 90 10.08 -7.78 -1.51
CA GLU A 90 10.53 -9.02 -0.87
C GLU A 90 9.39 -9.72 -0.11
N TRP A 91 8.50 -8.95 0.51
CA TRP A 91 7.36 -9.46 1.26
C TRP A 91 6.27 -10.14 0.41
N LEU A 92 6.42 -10.12 -0.92
CA LEU A 92 5.51 -10.75 -1.87
C LEU A 92 6.12 -11.99 -2.58
N LEU A 93 7.32 -12.41 -2.18
CA LEU A 93 7.96 -13.65 -2.65
C LEU A 93 7.44 -14.87 -1.89
#